data_AF-A0AAD9Z0Q9-F1
#
_entry.id   AF-A0AAD9Z0Q9-F1
#
_cell.length_a   1.000
_cell.length_b   1.000
_cell.length_c   1.000
_cell.angle_alpha   90.00
_cell.angle_beta   90.00
_cell.angle_gamma   90.00
#
_symmetry.space_group_name_H-M   'P 1'
#
loop_
_entity.id
_entity.type
_entity.pdbx_description
1 polymer ?
#
loop_
_entity_poly.entity_id
_entity_poly.type
_entity_poly.pdbx_seq_one_letter_code
_entity_poly.pdbx_strand_id
1 'polypeptide(L)'
;MHFYTYGQSLGHEPEFNILTIIDIDCSRLKPPPPSLCYDHTGLGVCVADAFFAVPKNGARFQGALDQIQRFLDKHDDHVGCVVIVVSCYYGMDWSVAMAERLATVLERWTRLSVHCKHLDLKREMEKQKKTKEQERSEREVEKNWPRIGHWIVVWRRLDREVGDILKGR
;
A
#
# COMPACT_ATOMS: atom_id res chain seq x y z
N MET A 1 -18.84 -5.14 13.03
CA MET A 1 -18.07 -5.86 12.00
C MET A 1 -16.74 -5.16 11.81
N HIS A 2 -15.64 -5.89 11.74
CA HIS A 2 -14.29 -5.32 11.60
C HIS A 2 -13.64 -5.85 10.34
N PHE A 3 -13.22 -4.94 9.47
CA PHE A 3 -12.40 -5.20 8.30
C PHE A 3 -10.94 -4.97 8.63
N TYR A 4 -10.10 -5.96 8.36
CA TYR A 4 -8.66 -5.81 8.44
C TYR A 4 -8.04 -6.01 7.08
N THR A 5 -7.20 -5.08 6.66
CA THR A 5 -6.46 -5.22 5.40
C THR A 5 -5.00 -5.47 5.65
N TYR A 6 -4.43 -6.46 4.96
CA TYR A 6 -3.01 -6.78 5.07
C TYR A 6 -2.36 -7.17 3.73
N GLY A 7 -1.04 -7.08 3.68
CA GLY A 7 -0.19 -7.44 2.56
C GLY A 7 0.48 -8.80 2.75
N GLN A 8 0.23 -9.74 1.86
CA GLN A 8 0.82 -11.09 1.93
C GLN A 8 2.36 -11.08 1.80
N SER A 9 2.93 -10.09 1.10
CA SER A 9 4.37 -9.92 0.96
C SER A 9 5.11 -9.59 2.27
N LEU A 10 4.38 -9.31 3.36
CA LEU A 10 4.95 -8.86 4.64
C LEU A 10 5.15 -10.00 5.65
N GLY A 11 4.88 -11.24 5.26
CA GLY A 11 5.42 -12.46 5.87
C GLY A 11 4.54 -13.11 6.94
N HIS A 12 3.90 -12.34 7.81
CA HIS A 12 3.02 -12.91 8.85
C HIS A 12 1.58 -12.45 8.66
N GLU A 13 0.69 -13.42 8.49
CA GLU A 13 -0.75 -13.19 8.60
C GLU A 13 -1.06 -12.66 10.02
N PRO A 14 -1.87 -11.60 10.14
CA PRO A 14 -2.18 -11.04 11.45
C PRO A 14 -2.91 -12.06 12.33
N GLU A 15 -2.35 -12.32 13.51
CA GLU A 15 -3.02 -13.11 14.55
C GLU A 15 -4.11 -12.25 15.20
N PHE A 16 -5.36 -12.70 15.08
CA PHE A 16 -6.49 -12.09 15.78
C PHE A 16 -6.91 -13.00 16.94
N ASN A 17 -7.00 -12.42 18.15
CA ASN A 17 -7.58 -13.11 19.32
C ASN A 17 -9.10 -13.29 19.23
N ILE A 18 -9.68 -13.06 18.06
CA ILE A 18 -11.09 -13.11 17.74
C ILE A 18 -11.20 -14.01 16.50
N LEU A 19 -12.20 -14.89 16.46
CA LEU A 19 -12.38 -15.82 15.35
C LEU A 19 -12.47 -15.03 14.02
N THR A 20 -11.47 -15.15 13.15
CA THR A 20 -11.55 -14.66 11.77
C THR A 20 -12.58 -15.50 11.06
N ILE A 21 -13.61 -14.84 10.52
CA ILE A 21 -14.78 -15.54 9.98
C ILE A 21 -14.69 -15.65 8.46
N ILE A 22 -14.16 -14.63 7.80
CA ILE A 22 -14.15 -14.54 6.33
C ILE A 22 -12.81 -13.96 5.88
N ASP A 23 -12.12 -14.69 5.00
CA ASP A 23 -10.90 -14.24 4.32
C ASP A 23 -11.17 -13.99 2.84
N ILE A 24 -10.86 -12.78 2.39
CA ILE A 24 -11.03 -12.29 1.04
C ILE A 24 -9.65 -12.05 0.43
N ASP A 25 -9.10 -13.11 -0.16
CA ASP A 25 -7.87 -13.04 -0.94
C ASP A 25 -8.09 -12.29 -2.29
N CYS A 26 -7.41 -11.16 -2.44
CA CYS A 26 -7.32 -10.36 -3.66
C CYS A 26 -5.95 -10.45 -4.34
N SER A 27 -5.00 -11.24 -3.83
CA SER A 27 -3.64 -11.40 -4.39
C SER A 27 -3.63 -11.98 -5.81
N ARG A 28 -4.64 -12.78 -6.14
CA ARG A 28 -4.79 -13.46 -7.45
C ARG A 28 -5.36 -12.57 -8.55
N LEU A 29 -5.79 -11.36 -8.20
CA LEU A 29 -6.25 -10.39 -9.18
C LEU A 29 -5.00 -9.77 -9.87
N LYS A 30 -5.13 -9.19 -11.07
CA LYS A 30 -4.02 -8.50 -11.78
C LYS A 30 -3.68 -7.11 -11.19
N PRO A 31 -2.54 -6.89 -10.52
CA PRO A 31 -2.27 -5.69 -9.72
C PRO A 31 -2.51 -4.36 -10.46
N PRO A 32 -2.77 -3.27 -9.72
CA PRO A 32 -2.97 -1.96 -10.32
C PRO A 32 -1.69 -1.49 -11.06
N PRO A 33 -1.82 -0.66 -12.11
CA PRO A 33 -0.67 -0.18 -12.86
C PRO A 33 0.26 0.64 -11.96
N PRO A 34 1.60 0.52 -12.08
CA PRO A 34 2.54 1.20 -11.19
C PRO A 34 2.37 2.73 -11.14
N SER A 35 1.96 3.34 -12.27
CA SER A 35 1.68 4.78 -12.35
C SER A 35 0.56 5.24 -11.43
N LEU A 36 -0.35 4.35 -11.05
CA LEU A 36 -1.46 4.63 -10.14
C LEU A 36 -1.04 4.40 -8.69
N CYS A 37 -0.28 3.34 -8.40
CA CYS A 37 0.10 2.95 -7.04
C CYS A 37 1.26 3.78 -6.45
N TYR A 38 1.96 4.55 -7.28
CA TYR A 38 3.10 5.33 -6.83
C TYR A 38 2.66 6.45 -5.86
N ASP A 39 1.54 7.12 -6.14
CA ASP A 39 1.04 8.26 -5.36
C ASP A 39 -0.30 8.02 -4.66
N HIS A 40 -0.93 6.86 -4.90
CA HIS A 40 -2.26 6.57 -4.39
C HIS A 40 -2.30 5.20 -3.74
N THR A 41 -3.28 5.05 -2.84
CA THR A 41 -3.61 3.81 -2.15
C THR A 41 -5.08 3.49 -2.41
N GLY A 42 -5.57 2.34 -1.95
CA GLY A 42 -6.97 1.96 -2.09
C GLY A 42 -7.97 2.88 -1.38
N LEU A 43 -7.52 3.81 -0.54
CA LEU A 43 -8.35 4.89 0.02
C LEU A 43 -8.64 5.98 -1.02
N GLY A 44 -7.78 6.12 -2.03
CA GLY A 44 -7.93 7.12 -3.08
C GLY A 44 -9.00 6.72 -4.10
N VAL A 45 -9.84 7.69 -4.47
CA VAL A 45 -10.92 7.50 -5.46
C VAL A 45 -10.39 6.90 -6.76
N CYS A 46 -9.22 7.35 -7.24
CA CYS A 46 -8.62 6.85 -8.47
C CYS A 46 -8.30 5.34 -8.42
N VAL A 47 -7.80 4.83 -7.29
CA VAL A 47 -7.49 3.41 -7.12
C VAL A 47 -8.77 2.59 -6.96
N ALA A 48 -9.74 3.11 -6.20
CA ALA A 48 -11.03 2.48 -6.04
C ALA A 48 -11.78 2.35 -7.38
N ASP A 49 -11.85 3.42 -8.17
CA ASP A 49 -12.51 3.41 -9.47
C ASP A 49 -11.80 2.49 -10.46
N ALA A 50 -10.46 2.53 -10.49
CA ALA A 50 -9.68 1.60 -11.31
C ALA A 50 -9.89 0.13 -10.90
N PHE A 51 -10.05 -0.13 -9.60
CA PHE A 51 -10.36 -1.47 -9.09
C PHE A 51 -11.71 -1.96 -9.62
N PHE A 52 -12.78 -1.15 -9.49
CA PHE A 52 -14.14 -1.53 -9.87
C PHE A 52 -14.43 -1.43 -11.38
N ALA A 53 -13.58 -0.75 -12.16
CA ALA A 53 -13.66 -0.74 -13.61
C ALA A 53 -13.35 -2.10 -14.25
N VAL A 54 -12.68 -3.01 -13.52
CA VAL A 54 -12.34 -4.35 -14.01
C VAL A 54 -13.44 -5.34 -13.64
N PRO A 55 -14.14 -5.97 -14.63
CA PRO A 55 -15.27 -6.86 -14.33
C PRO A 55 -14.93 -8.04 -13.40
N LYS A 56 -13.71 -8.59 -13.53
CA LYS A 56 -13.23 -9.68 -12.66
C LYS A 56 -13.15 -9.26 -11.18
N ASN A 57 -12.80 -8.01 -10.92
CA ASN A 57 -12.74 -7.47 -9.57
C ASN A 57 -14.15 -7.25 -9.02
N GLY A 58 -15.08 -6.76 -9.84
CA GLY A 58 -16.50 -6.67 -9.51
C GLY A 58 -17.12 -8.03 -9.16
N ALA A 59 -16.81 -9.08 -9.93
CA ALA A 59 -17.25 -10.45 -9.63
C ALA A 59 -16.67 -10.96 -8.29
N ARG A 60 -15.40 -10.62 -7.98
CA ARG A 60 -14.79 -10.98 -6.69
C ARG A 60 -15.45 -10.25 -5.53
N PHE A 61 -15.78 -8.96 -5.71
CA PHE A 61 -16.52 -8.15 -4.75
C PHE A 61 -17.92 -8.73 -4.49
N GLN A 62 -18.67 -9.09 -5.54
CA GLN A 62 -19.98 -9.71 -5.38
C GLN A 62 -19.87 -11.06 -4.66
N GLY A 63 -18.90 -11.90 -5.02
CA GLY A 63 -18.68 -13.17 -4.34
C GLY A 63 -18.31 -13.00 -2.85
N ALA A 64 -17.64 -11.91 -2.48
CA ALA A 64 -17.39 -11.58 -1.08
C ALA A 64 -18.68 -11.17 -0.36
N LEU A 65 -19.53 -10.33 -0.96
CA LEU A 65 -20.84 -9.98 -0.40
C LEU A 65 -21.71 -11.23 -0.18
N ASP A 66 -21.75 -12.14 -1.16
CA ASP A 66 -22.53 -13.37 -1.06
C ASP A 66 -22.03 -14.27 0.09
N GLN A 67 -20.70 -14.35 0.30
CA GLN A 67 -20.12 -15.09 1.42
C GLN A 67 -20.48 -14.46 2.77
N ILE A 68 -20.40 -13.14 2.87
CA ILE A 68 -20.76 -12.40 4.09
C ILE A 68 -22.24 -12.60 4.40
N GLN A 69 -23.09 -12.50 3.38
CA GLN A 69 -24.53 -12.67 3.58
C GLN A 69 -24.89 -14.07 4.06
N ARG A 70 -24.35 -15.11 3.41
CA ARG A 70 -24.58 -16.50 3.85
C ARG A 70 -24.12 -16.74 5.29
N PHE A 71 -23.04 -16.05 5.71
CA PHE A 71 -22.60 -16.11 7.09
C PHE A 71 -23.62 -15.43 8.02
N LEU A 72 -24.05 -14.22 7.70
CA LEU A 72 -25.02 -13.48 8.51
C LEU A 72 -26.36 -14.23 8.61
N ASP A 73 -26.91 -14.73 7.50
CA ASP A 73 -28.16 -15.50 7.46
C ASP A 73 -28.11 -16.77 8.33
N LYS A 74 -26.93 -17.38 8.46
CA LYS A 74 -26.74 -18.57 9.30
C LYS A 74 -26.67 -18.24 10.79
N HIS A 75 -26.39 -17.00 11.13
CA HIS A 75 -26.08 -16.55 12.49
C HIS A 75 -26.97 -15.36 12.85
N ASP A 76 -28.28 -15.60 12.92
CA ASP A 76 -29.34 -14.57 12.95
C ASP A 76 -29.25 -13.62 14.17
N ASP A 77 -28.82 -14.07 15.37
CA ASP A 77 -29.00 -13.26 16.59
C ASP A 77 -27.80 -13.17 17.57
N HIS A 78 -26.67 -13.84 17.30
CA HIS A 78 -25.58 -14.00 18.29
C HIS A 78 -24.20 -13.58 17.81
N VAL A 79 -24.13 -12.83 16.72
CA VAL A 79 -22.84 -12.39 16.17
C VAL A 79 -22.37 -11.15 16.91
N GLY A 80 -21.69 -11.35 18.04
CA GLY A 80 -21.10 -10.25 18.82
C GLY A 80 -20.04 -9.48 18.03
N CYS A 81 -19.26 -10.16 17.17
CA CYS A 81 -18.26 -9.54 16.31
C CYS A 81 -17.95 -10.42 15.09
N VAL A 82 -18.00 -9.85 13.88
CA VAL A 82 -17.46 -10.48 12.67
C VAL A 82 -16.13 -9.83 12.34
N VAL A 83 -15.09 -10.64 12.22
CA VAL A 83 -13.79 -10.24 11.69
C VAL A 83 -13.68 -10.72 10.25
N ILE A 84 -13.49 -9.77 9.33
CA ILE A 84 -13.28 -10.01 7.92
C ILE A 84 -11.89 -9.52 7.57
N VAL A 85 -11.11 -10.40 6.96
CA VAL A 85 -9.75 -10.11 6.54
C VAL A 85 -9.74 -9.99 5.02
N VAL A 86 -9.13 -8.92 4.52
CA VAL A 86 -8.99 -8.67 3.09
C VAL A 86 -7.52 -8.52 2.76
N SER A 87 -7.00 -9.39 1.92
CA SER A 87 -5.57 -9.44 1.63
C SER A 87 -5.27 -9.12 0.18
N CYS A 88 -4.16 -8.45 -0.08
CA CYS A 88 -3.59 -8.33 -1.41
C CYS A 88 -2.06 -8.45 -1.29
N TYR A 89 -1.33 -8.29 -2.40
CA TYR A 89 0.12 -8.49 -2.39
C TYR A 89 0.84 -7.53 -1.43
N TYR A 90 0.57 -6.21 -1.54
CA TYR A 90 1.22 -5.17 -0.73
C TYR A 90 0.39 -4.63 0.44
N GLY A 91 -0.91 -4.94 0.50
CA GLY A 91 -1.78 -4.47 1.58
C GLY A 91 -2.20 -3.01 1.51
N MET A 92 -1.91 -2.31 0.40
CA MET A 92 -2.18 -0.88 0.24
C MET A 92 -3.27 -0.52 -0.78
N ASP A 93 -3.41 -1.31 -1.85
CA ASP A 93 -4.25 -0.95 -2.98
C ASP A 93 -5.59 -1.67 -2.89
N TRP A 94 -5.64 -2.88 -3.45
CA TRP A 94 -6.89 -3.57 -3.66
C TRP A 94 -7.55 -4.11 -2.42
N SER A 95 -6.76 -4.58 -1.44
CA SER A 95 -7.34 -5.00 -0.17
C SER A 95 -8.01 -3.83 0.52
N VAL A 96 -7.40 -2.65 0.48
CA VAL A 96 -7.95 -1.40 1.01
C VAL A 96 -9.20 -0.99 0.24
N ALA A 97 -9.14 -0.90 -1.08
CA ALA A 97 -10.30 -0.52 -1.92
C ALA A 97 -11.48 -1.48 -1.75
N MET A 98 -11.21 -2.78 -1.68
CA MET A 98 -12.20 -3.82 -1.45
C MET A 98 -12.83 -3.69 -0.06
N ALA A 99 -12.02 -3.57 0.99
CA ALA A 99 -12.49 -3.47 2.37
C ALA A 99 -13.34 -2.21 2.59
N GLU A 100 -12.90 -1.05 2.10
CA GLU A 100 -13.65 0.21 2.22
C GLU A 100 -15.01 0.14 1.51
N ARG A 101 -15.05 -0.44 0.31
CA ARG A 101 -16.31 -0.59 -0.43
C ARG A 101 -17.24 -1.58 0.26
N LEU A 102 -16.71 -2.72 0.72
CA LEU A 102 -17.49 -3.71 1.47
C LEU A 102 -18.05 -3.09 2.75
N ALA A 103 -17.23 -2.38 3.51
CA ALA A 103 -17.65 -1.70 4.73
C ALA A 103 -18.79 -0.72 4.47
N THR A 104 -18.66 0.12 3.45
CA THR A 104 -19.70 1.08 3.06
C THR A 104 -21.03 0.38 2.71
N VAL A 105 -20.97 -0.72 1.95
CA VAL A 105 -22.18 -1.45 1.54
C VAL A 105 -22.81 -2.17 2.73
N LEU A 106 -22.01 -2.83 3.55
CA LEU A 106 -22.50 -3.64 4.67
C LEU A 106 -23.04 -2.78 5.82
N GLU A 107 -22.44 -1.63 6.09
CA GLU A 107 -22.97 -0.68 7.07
C GLU A 107 -24.38 -0.24 6.68
N ARG A 108 -24.61 0.07 5.40
CA ARG A 108 -25.92 0.44 4.88
C ARG A 108 -26.91 -0.72 4.88
N TRP A 109 -26.45 -1.90 4.51
CA TRP A 109 -27.31 -3.07 4.36
C TRP A 109 -27.75 -3.66 5.70
N THR A 110 -26.81 -3.81 6.63
CA THR A 110 -27.01 -4.54 7.89
C THR A 110 -27.35 -3.61 9.06
N ARG A 111 -27.09 -2.30 8.92
CA ARG A 111 -27.12 -1.31 10.01
C ARG A 111 -26.20 -1.66 11.19
N LEU A 112 -25.27 -2.59 11.01
CA LEU A 112 -24.24 -2.92 12.00
C LEU A 112 -23.15 -1.86 11.96
N SER A 113 -22.53 -1.60 13.11
CA SER A 113 -21.33 -0.78 13.16
C SER A 113 -20.20 -1.50 12.42
N VAL A 114 -19.56 -0.80 11.48
CA VAL A 114 -18.43 -1.31 10.70
C VAL A 114 -17.18 -0.50 10.99
N HIS A 115 -16.05 -1.19 11.17
CA HIS A 115 -14.75 -0.56 11.40
C HIS A 115 -13.72 -1.12 10.42
N CYS A 116 -13.00 -0.25 9.72
CA CYS A 116 -11.86 -0.63 8.88
C CYS A 116 -10.54 -0.33 9.59
N LYS A 117 -9.61 -1.29 9.54
CA LYS A 117 -8.23 -1.11 9.99
C LYS A 117 -7.27 -1.62 8.91
N HIS A 118 -6.47 -0.71 8.38
CA HIS A 118 -5.45 -1.06 7.39
C HIS A 118 -4.10 -1.24 8.07
N LEU A 119 -3.69 -2.50 8.23
CA LEU A 119 -2.54 -2.85 9.06
C LEU A 119 -1.23 -2.35 8.47
N ASP A 120 -1.09 -2.46 7.14
CA ASP A 120 0.16 -2.17 6.45
C ASP A 120 0.22 -0.80 5.80
N LEU A 121 -0.95 -0.15 5.64
CA LEU A 121 -1.08 1.08 4.87
C LEU A 121 -0.14 2.18 5.37
N LYS A 122 -0.09 2.42 6.67
CA LYS A 122 0.77 3.47 7.25
C LYS A 122 2.26 3.17 7.03
N ARG A 123 2.67 1.93 7.35
CA ARG A 123 4.07 1.50 7.24
C ARG A 123 4.57 1.59 5.80
N GLU A 124 3.74 1.17 4.86
CA GLU A 124 4.13 1.09 3.47
C GLU A 124 4.10 2.46 2.77
N MET A 125 3.16 3.35 3.14
CA MET A 125 3.22 4.76 2.74
C MET A 125 4.49 5.46 3.23
N GLU A 126 4.96 5.17 4.45
CA GLU A 126 6.24 5.70 4.96
C GLU A 126 7.44 5.20 4.15
N LYS A 127 7.45 3.92 3.74
CA LYS A 127 8.50 3.39 2.86
C LYS A 127 8.47 4.06 1.48
N GLN A 128 7.31 4.17 0.86
CA GLN A 128 7.16 4.85 -0.43
C GLN A 128 7.66 6.30 -0.36
N LYS A 129 7.37 7.02 0.73
CA LYS A 129 7.86 8.38 0.95
C LYS A 129 9.40 8.43 1.01
N LYS A 130 10.04 7.51 1.74
CA LYS A 130 11.51 7.44 1.82
C LYS A 130 12.15 7.12 0.47
N THR A 131 11.58 6.19 -0.29
CA THR A 131 12.06 5.85 -1.63
C THR A 131 11.98 7.06 -2.56
N LYS A 132 10.88 7.83 -2.52
CA LYS A 132 10.73 9.07 -3.30
C LYS A 132 11.76 10.13 -2.95
N GLU A 133 12.01 10.32 -1.65
CA GLU A 133 13.02 11.26 -1.18
C GLU A 133 14.42 10.86 -1.68
N GLN A 134 14.75 9.56 -1.63
CA GLN A 134 16.01 9.04 -2.16
C GLN A 134 16.12 9.20 -3.69
N GLU A 135 15.10 8.80 -4.45
CA GLU A 135 15.09 8.95 -5.91
C GLU A 135 15.23 10.43 -6.34
N ARG A 136 14.61 11.34 -5.59
CA ARG A 136 14.75 12.78 -5.82
C ARG A 136 16.19 13.25 -5.57
N SER A 137 16.80 12.81 -4.46
CA SER A 137 18.20 13.12 -4.17
C SER A 137 19.15 12.56 -5.23
N GLU A 138 18.92 11.33 -5.70
CA GLU A 138 19.72 10.71 -6.77
C GLU A 138 19.62 11.50 -8.08
N ARG A 139 18.41 11.93 -8.48
CA ARG A 139 18.22 12.79 -9.66
C ARG A 139 18.86 14.17 -9.50
N GLU A 140 18.83 14.75 -8.30
CA GLU A 140 19.49 16.02 -8.02
C GLU A 140 21.03 15.88 -8.10
N VAL A 141 21.58 14.77 -7.62
CA VAL A 141 23.01 14.45 -7.78
C VAL A 141 23.36 14.25 -9.25
N GLU A 142 22.58 13.46 -10.00
CA GLU A 142 22.81 13.21 -11.43
C GLU A 142 22.78 14.51 -12.24
N LYS A 143 21.77 15.37 -12.00
CA LYS A 143 21.66 16.69 -12.64
C LYS A 143 22.85 17.59 -12.32
N ASN A 144 23.37 17.51 -11.10
CA ASN A 144 24.52 18.31 -10.67
C ASN A 144 25.87 17.64 -10.94
N TRP A 145 25.90 16.41 -11.42
CA TRP A 145 27.11 15.63 -11.65
C TRP A 145 28.15 16.34 -12.52
N PRO A 146 27.80 17.05 -13.62
CA PRO A 146 28.77 17.80 -14.42
C PRO A 146 29.45 18.92 -13.62
N ARG A 147 28.72 19.57 -12.71
CA ARG A 147 29.26 20.60 -11.82
C ARG A 147 30.14 19.97 -10.74
N ILE A 148 29.66 18.92 -10.08
CA ILE A 148 30.42 18.19 -9.05
C ILE A 148 31.75 17.67 -9.62
N GLY A 149 31.72 17.08 -10.83
CA GLY A 149 32.91 16.63 -11.54
C GLY A 149 33.89 17.77 -11.83
N HIS A 150 33.40 18.93 -12.26
CA HIS A 150 34.23 20.11 -12.48
C HIS A 150 34.93 20.57 -11.18
N TRP A 151 34.19 20.65 -10.07
CA TRP A 151 34.76 20.99 -8.76
C TRP A 151 35.82 19.99 -8.30
N ILE A 152 35.61 18.69 -8.47
CA ILE A 152 36.59 17.65 -8.13
C ILE A 152 37.89 17.83 -8.93
N VAL A 153 37.80 18.15 -10.22
CA VAL A 153 38.96 18.40 -11.08
C VAL A 153 39.71 19.67 -10.64
N VAL A 154 38.98 20.75 -10.36
CA VAL A 154 39.56 22.02 -9.88
C VAL A 154 40.27 21.83 -8.54
N TRP A 155 39.64 21.11 -7.60
CA TRP A 155 40.22 20.84 -6.28
C TRP A 155 41.51 20.01 -6.37
N ARG A 156 41.51 18.93 -7.18
CA ARG A 156 42.73 18.13 -7.41
C ARG A 156 43.86 18.92 -8.06
N ARG A 157 43.53 19.94 -8.86
CA ARG A 157 44.52 20.83 -9.48
C ARG A 157 45.14 21.75 -8.44
N LEU A 158 44.31 22.38 -7.60
CA LEU A 158 44.75 23.25 -6.51
C LEU A 158 45.60 22.48 -5.48
N ASP A 159 45.21 21.27 -5.09
CA ASP A 159 46.00 20.44 -4.18
C ASP A 159 47.39 20.10 -4.75
N ARG A 160 47.47 19.87 -6.06
CA ARG A 160 48.74 19.58 -6.74
C ARG A 160 49.63 20.82 -6.78
N GLU A 161 49.06 21.98 -7.14
CA GLU A 161 49.78 23.26 -7.15
C GLU A 161 50.29 23.66 -5.75
N VAL A 162 49.48 23.47 -4.70
CA VAL A 162 49.90 23.70 -3.31
C VAL A 162 50.99 22.71 -2.89
N GLY A 163 50.86 21.43 -3.24
CA GLY A 163 51.88 20.42 -2.94
C GLY A 163 53.22 20.68 -3.62
N ASP A 164 53.21 21.19 -4.85
CA ASP A 164 54.41 21.56 -5.59
C ASP A 164 55.07 22.82 -5.00
N ILE A 165 54.27 23.81 -4.56
CA ILE A 165 54.76 25.01 -3.86
C ILE A 165 55.42 24.64 -2.52
N LEU A 166 54.87 23.67 -1.78
CA LEU A 166 55.40 23.23 -0.50
C LEU A 166 56.66 22.35 -0.61
N LYS A 167 56.89 21.71 -1.77
CA LYS A 167 58.11 20.91 -2.05
C LYS A 167 59.24 21.71 -2.69
N GLY A 168 58.95 22.91 -3.21
CA GLY A 168 59.92 23.82 -3.82
C GLY A 168 60.56 24.84 -2.87
N ARG A 169 60.37 24.68 -1.56
CA ARG A 169 61.09 25.38 -0.48
C ARG A 169 61.88 24.37 0.33
#